data_AF-A0A961G8Z6-F1
#
_entry.id   AF-A0A961G8Z6-F1
#
_cell.length_a   1.000
_cell.length_b   1.000
_cell.length_c   1.000
_cell.angle_alpha   90.00
_cell.angle_beta   90.00
_cell.angle_gamma   90.00
#
_symmetry.space_group_name_H-M   'P 1'
#
loop_
_entity.id
_entity.type
_entity.pdbx_description
1 polymer ?
#
loop_
_entity_poly.entity_id
_entity_poly.type
_entity_poly.pdbx_seq_one_letter_code
_entity_poly.pdbx_strand_id
1 'polypeptide(L)'
;MSLHAALAAGATLLALAFMLSTLDRYLDGRGRHQLVWTISLAMFALGSLGLWLGAALGWSEWTFKVFYLFGAILNVPFLALGTVYLLGSRRTGDLWTAIVSLAGAFAAGLVVAAPIAVPVAVQVAVRVPGFVPPPAIDPDVLPRGSEVFGAGPRIAAAVASGVASIVIVGGALVSAWRLARAHRAATRGDAAPARRGSASVSLGRLAVANVLIALGTLVLGAGGTSNSVLDAMDAFAVSLVVGIAVIFGGFLLTNGPRRLADVAPWYPTLVAPTGSTHVGAADTSCPDRADVRPTGTEGGVVQLDDRRPRSAADTAGLEDA
;
A
#
# COMPACT_ATOMS: atom_id res chain seq x y z
N MET A 1 6.47 -15.13 24.67
CA MET A 1 6.36 -14.92 23.21
C MET A 1 7.76 -14.98 22.64
N SER A 2 8.03 -15.85 21.67
CA SER A 2 9.34 -15.97 21.02
C SER A 2 9.68 -14.74 20.17
N LEU A 3 10.96 -14.54 19.85
CA LEU A 3 11.41 -13.40 19.05
C LEU A 3 10.78 -13.39 17.65
N HIS A 4 10.84 -14.50 16.91
CA HIS A 4 10.21 -14.63 15.60
C HIS A 4 8.68 -14.43 15.64
N ALA A 5 7.99 -14.83 16.72
CA ALA A 5 6.55 -14.54 16.85
C ALA A 5 6.28 -13.04 16.96
N ALA A 6 7.10 -12.32 17.74
CA ALA A 6 6.99 -10.87 17.88
C ALA A 6 7.28 -10.14 16.55
N LEU A 7 8.32 -10.60 15.82
CA LEU A 7 8.66 -10.06 14.51
C LEU A 7 7.55 -10.35 13.48
N ALA A 8 7.00 -11.56 13.45
CA ALA A 8 5.88 -11.90 12.57
C ALA A 8 4.63 -11.05 12.85
N ALA A 9 4.33 -10.80 14.13
CA ALA A 9 3.28 -9.87 14.53
C ALA A 9 3.57 -8.44 14.02
N GLY A 10 4.81 -7.97 14.19
CA GLY A 10 5.26 -6.67 13.67
C GLY A 10 5.11 -6.56 12.15
N ALA A 11 5.49 -7.59 11.40
CA ALA A 11 5.33 -7.63 9.94
C ALA A 11 3.84 -7.60 9.54
N THR A 12 2.99 -8.32 10.28
CA THR A 12 1.53 -8.33 10.08
C THR A 12 0.95 -6.93 10.29
N LEU A 13 1.29 -6.27 11.40
CA LEU A 13 0.80 -4.93 11.73
C LEU A 13 1.28 -3.87 10.71
N LEU A 14 2.54 -3.93 10.31
CA LEU A 14 3.09 -3.04 9.28
C LEU A 14 2.40 -3.27 7.93
N ALA A 15 2.18 -4.52 7.53
CA ALA A 15 1.48 -4.85 6.30
C ALA A 15 0.02 -4.38 6.32
N LEU A 16 -0.67 -4.51 7.45
CA LEU A 16 -2.02 -3.98 7.63
C LEU A 16 -2.04 -2.45 7.54
N ALA A 17 -1.13 -1.76 8.23
CA ALA A 17 -1.02 -0.30 8.15
C ALA A 17 -0.75 0.17 6.72
N PHE A 18 0.15 -0.52 6.00
CA PHE A 18 0.46 -0.23 4.61
C PHE A 18 -0.72 -0.54 3.68
N MET A 19 -1.41 -1.66 3.89
CA MET A 19 -2.63 -2.02 3.17
C MET A 19 -3.70 -0.94 3.32
N LEU A 20 -4.00 -0.51 4.55
CA LEU A 20 -5.00 0.53 4.83
C LEU A 20 -4.60 1.88 4.22
N SER A 21 -3.32 2.25 4.28
CA SER A 21 -2.80 3.48 3.66
C SER A 21 -2.93 3.46 2.13
N THR A 22 -2.77 2.28 1.52
CA THR A 22 -2.93 2.09 0.08
C THR A 22 -4.41 2.05 -0.32
N LEU A 23 -5.26 1.47 0.54
CA LEU A 23 -6.71 1.42 0.38
C LEU A 23 -7.33 2.81 0.43
N ASP A 24 -6.93 3.67 1.38
CA ASP A 24 -7.39 5.06 1.48
C ASP A 24 -7.17 5.79 0.14
N ARG A 25 -5.97 5.67 -0.43
CA ARG A 25 -5.64 6.24 -1.75
C ARG A 25 -6.49 5.65 -2.87
N TYR A 26 -6.74 4.34 -2.83
CA TYR A 26 -7.61 3.69 -3.81
C TYR A 26 -9.05 4.22 -3.71
N LEU A 27 -9.57 4.48 -2.51
CA LEU A 27 -10.91 5.02 -2.34
C LEU A 27 -10.99 6.47 -2.86
N ASP A 28 -9.94 7.26 -2.68
CA ASP A 28 -9.85 8.64 -3.17
C ASP A 28 -9.74 8.72 -4.72
N GLY A 29 -8.88 7.91 -5.33
CA GLY A 29 -8.51 8.05 -6.75
C GLY A 29 -8.98 6.93 -7.67
N ARG A 30 -9.45 5.80 -7.11
CA ARG A 30 -9.88 4.56 -7.81
C ARG A 30 -8.90 4.02 -8.86
N GLY A 31 -7.61 4.25 -8.65
CA GLY A 31 -6.55 3.75 -9.53
C GLY A 31 -6.44 2.22 -9.47
N ARG A 32 -6.52 1.53 -10.62
CA ARG A 32 -6.44 0.05 -10.69
C ARG A 32 -5.14 -0.52 -10.10
N HIS A 33 -4.02 0.16 -10.30
CA HIS A 33 -2.74 -0.23 -9.70
C HIS A 33 -2.82 -0.26 -8.16
N GLN A 34 -3.54 0.69 -7.55
CA GLN A 34 -3.70 0.79 -6.09
C GLN A 34 -4.60 -0.32 -5.55
N LEU A 35 -5.66 -0.69 -6.28
CA LEU A 35 -6.50 -1.84 -5.91
C LEU A 35 -5.66 -3.12 -5.84
N VAL A 36 -4.90 -3.38 -6.89
CA VAL A 36 -4.13 -4.63 -6.98
C VAL A 36 -2.99 -4.67 -5.97
N TRP A 37 -2.34 -3.53 -5.69
CA TRP A 37 -1.41 -3.41 -4.56
C TRP A 37 -2.08 -3.61 -3.21
N THR A 38 -3.30 -3.11 -3.01
CA THR A 38 -4.07 -3.33 -1.77
C THR A 38 -4.37 -4.82 -1.57
N ILE A 39 -4.78 -5.52 -2.64
CA ILE A 39 -5.02 -6.97 -2.62
C ILE A 39 -3.74 -7.72 -2.26
N SER A 40 -2.61 -7.38 -2.88
CA SER A 40 -1.31 -7.95 -2.55
C SER A 40 -0.93 -7.71 -1.08
N LEU A 41 -1.07 -6.48 -0.57
CA LEU A 41 -0.77 -6.16 0.83
C LEU A 41 -1.69 -6.90 1.81
N ALA A 42 -2.95 -7.15 1.42
CA ALA A 42 -3.85 -8.01 2.18
C ALA A 42 -3.37 -9.47 2.22
N MET A 43 -2.90 -10.00 1.08
CA MET A 43 -2.28 -11.33 1.03
C MET A 43 -1.00 -11.38 1.88
N PHE A 44 -0.14 -10.37 1.83
CA PHE A 44 1.04 -10.28 2.68
C PHE A 44 0.63 -10.33 4.16
N ALA A 45 -0.36 -9.52 4.56
CA ALA A 45 -0.85 -9.51 5.94
C ALA A 45 -1.42 -10.88 6.36
N LEU A 46 -2.17 -11.56 5.50
CA LEU A 46 -2.65 -12.93 5.75
C LEU A 46 -1.51 -13.95 5.87
N GLY A 47 -0.50 -13.84 5.01
CA GLY A 47 0.70 -14.68 5.07
C GLY A 47 1.48 -14.47 6.37
N SER A 48 1.77 -13.21 6.73
CA SER A 48 2.44 -12.87 7.99
C SER A 48 1.61 -13.22 9.23
N LEU A 49 0.28 -13.11 9.16
CA LEU A 49 -0.60 -13.58 10.23
C LEU A 49 -0.50 -15.10 10.38
N GLY A 50 -0.48 -15.85 9.28
CA GLY A 50 -0.22 -17.29 9.31
C GLY A 50 1.12 -17.62 9.96
N LEU A 51 2.18 -16.88 9.61
CA LEU A 51 3.49 -17.02 10.26
C LEU A 51 3.43 -16.72 11.76
N TRP A 52 2.75 -15.64 12.16
CA TRP A 52 2.61 -15.26 13.56
C TRP A 52 1.82 -16.31 14.35
N LEU A 53 0.71 -16.80 13.81
CA LEU A 53 -0.09 -17.85 14.45
C LEU A 53 0.70 -19.16 14.57
N GLY A 54 1.43 -19.56 13.53
CA GLY A 54 2.28 -20.75 13.57
C GLY A 54 3.39 -20.64 14.62
N ALA A 55 4.02 -19.48 14.68
CA ALA A 55 5.05 -19.17 15.66
C ALA A 55 4.54 -19.06 17.11
N ALA A 56 3.31 -18.58 17.32
CA ALA A 56 2.78 -18.29 18.66
C ALA A 56 1.96 -19.45 19.24
N LEU A 57 1.26 -20.20 18.39
CA LEU A 57 0.30 -21.24 18.78
C LEU A 57 0.73 -22.64 18.30
N GLY A 58 1.81 -22.73 17.54
CA GLY A 58 2.30 -23.96 16.93
C GLY A 58 1.84 -24.12 15.47
N TRP A 59 2.68 -24.78 14.67
CA TRP A 59 2.39 -25.03 13.26
C TRP A 59 1.34 -26.12 13.04
N SER A 60 0.36 -25.81 12.20
CA SER A 60 -0.63 -26.76 11.69
C SER A 60 -0.58 -26.81 10.16
N GLU A 61 -1.19 -27.85 9.58
CA GLU A 61 -1.33 -27.98 8.13
C GLU A 61 -1.90 -26.71 7.48
N TRP A 62 -3.00 -26.19 8.05
CA TRP A 62 -3.68 -25.05 7.48
C TRP A 62 -2.93 -23.74 7.71
N THR A 63 -2.34 -23.57 8.88
CA THR A 63 -1.49 -22.40 9.17
C THR A 63 -0.33 -22.31 8.17
N PHE A 64 0.32 -23.45 7.89
CA PHE A 64 1.39 -23.53 6.90
C PHE A 64 0.89 -23.31 5.46
N LYS A 65 -0.23 -23.95 5.06
CA LYS A 65 -0.82 -23.77 3.71
C LYS A 65 -1.20 -22.31 3.44
N VAL A 66 -1.81 -21.62 4.42
CA VAL A 66 -2.16 -20.20 4.33
C VAL A 66 -0.91 -19.34 4.19
N PHE A 67 0.08 -19.55 5.08
CA PHE A 67 1.37 -18.86 5.01
C PHE A 67 2.05 -19.04 3.66
N TYR A 68 2.12 -20.28 3.16
CA TYR A 68 2.79 -20.62 1.91
C TYR A 68 2.05 -20.06 0.70
N LEU A 69 0.73 -20.23 0.64
CA LEU A 69 -0.09 -19.79 -0.48
C LEU A 69 -0.03 -18.27 -0.63
N PHE A 70 -0.30 -17.54 0.45
CA PHE A 70 -0.32 -16.09 0.38
C PHE A 70 1.08 -15.51 0.35
N GLY A 71 2.02 -16.00 1.16
CA GLY A 71 3.38 -15.46 1.25
C GLY A 71 4.25 -15.77 0.03
N ALA A 72 4.25 -17.01 -0.45
CA ALA A 72 5.22 -17.49 -1.44
C ALA A 72 4.67 -17.63 -2.87
N ILE A 73 3.36 -17.76 -3.04
CA ILE A 73 2.76 -18.02 -4.37
C ILE A 73 2.01 -16.79 -4.88
N LEU A 74 1.02 -16.29 -4.15
CA LEU A 74 0.05 -15.34 -4.70
C LEU A 74 0.46 -13.88 -4.54
N ASN A 75 1.04 -13.51 -3.39
CA ASN A 75 1.27 -12.11 -3.06
C ASN A 75 2.20 -11.40 -4.07
N VAL A 76 3.38 -11.97 -4.35
CA VAL A 76 4.39 -11.33 -5.20
C VAL A 76 3.88 -11.10 -6.63
N PRO A 77 3.20 -12.06 -7.30
CA PRO A 77 2.55 -11.80 -8.59
C PRO A 77 1.53 -10.66 -8.57
N PHE A 78 0.68 -10.58 -7.54
CA PHE A 78 -0.26 -9.47 -7.43
C PHE A 78 0.46 -8.14 -7.19
N LEU A 79 1.56 -8.13 -6.43
CA LEU A 79 2.38 -6.93 -6.27
C LEU A 79 2.96 -6.46 -7.62
N ALA A 80 3.45 -7.40 -8.44
CA ALA A 80 3.98 -7.14 -9.78
C ALA A 80 2.91 -6.62 -10.75
N LEU A 81 1.66 -7.10 -10.66
CA LEU A 81 0.56 -6.59 -11.48
C LEU A 81 0.37 -5.08 -11.32
N GLY A 82 0.52 -4.53 -10.11
CA GLY A 82 0.42 -3.09 -9.93
C GLY A 82 1.52 -2.32 -10.68
N THR A 83 2.74 -2.87 -10.78
CA THR A 83 3.81 -2.34 -11.65
C THR A 83 3.43 -2.42 -13.13
N VAL A 84 2.80 -3.52 -13.56
CA VAL A 84 2.31 -3.67 -14.95
C VAL A 84 1.22 -2.63 -15.26
N TYR A 85 0.27 -2.39 -14.35
CA TYR A 85 -0.73 -1.34 -14.51
C TYR A 85 -0.15 0.07 -14.53
N LEU A 86 0.98 0.29 -13.84
CA LEU A 86 1.61 1.59 -13.75
C LEU A 86 2.43 1.93 -15.01
N LEU A 87 3.13 0.95 -15.57
CA LEU A 87 4.00 1.13 -16.74
C LEU A 87 3.34 0.78 -18.08
N GLY A 88 2.29 -0.04 -18.05
CA GLY A 88 1.63 -0.58 -19.23
C GLY A 88 0.28 0.07 -19.53
N SER A 89 -0.35 -0.42 -20.61
CA SER A 89 -1.72 -0.03 -20.94
C SER A 89 -2.75 -0.72 -20.05
N ARG A 90 -3.94 -0.15 -19.92
CA ARG A 90 -5.07 -0.76 -19.20
C ARG A 90 -5.38 -2.17 -19.71
N ARG A 91 -5.35 -2.40 -21.03
CA ARG A 91 -5.60 -3.71 -21.64
C ARG A 91 -4.57 -4.73 -21.21
N THR A 92 -3.30 -4.34 -21.19
CA THR A 92 -2.18 -5.19 -20.74
C THR A 92 -2.35 -5.56 -19.27
N GLY A 93 -2.65 -4.59 -18.40
CA GLY A 93 -2.90 -4.85 -16.99
C GLY A 93 -4.07 -5.80 -16.75
N ASP A 94 -5.20 -5.60 -17.44
CA ASP A 94 -6.40 -6.43 -17.30
C ASP A 94 -6.14 -7.88 -17.75
N LEU A 95 -5.46 -8.06 -18.90
CA LEU A 95 -5.08 -9.37 -19.41
C LEU A 95 -4.19 -10.12 -18.43
N TRP A 96 -3.10 -9.48 -17.96
CA TRP A 96 -2.20 -10.11 -17.00
C TRP A 96 -2.87 -10.38 -15.67
N THR A 97 -3.80 -9.53 -15.24
CA THR A 97 -4.59 -9.78 -14.02
C THR A 97 -5.41 -11.04 -14.15
N ALA A 98 -6.09 -11.25 -15.29
CA ALA A 98 -6.85 -12.46 -15.54
C ALA A 98 -5.94 -13.71 -15.55
N ILE A 99 -4.80 -13.64 -16.26
CA ILE A 99 -3.83 -14.75 -16.33
C ILE A 99 -3.27 -15.09 -14.94
N VAL A 100 -2.78 -14.10 -14.20
CA VAL A 100 -2.21 -14.28 -12.87
C VAL A 100 -3.26 -14.77 -11.88
N SER A 101 -4.49 -14.27 -11.95
CA SER A 101 -5.58 -14.74 -11.09
C SER A 101 -5.96 -16.19 -11.38
N LEU A 102 -6.04 -16.59 -12.65
CA LEU A 102 -6.35 -17.96 -13.04
C LEU A 102 -5.21 -18.93 -12.63
N ALA A 103 -3.96 -18.56 -12.92
CA ALA A 103 -2.79 -19.34 -12.50
C ALA A 103 -2.70 -19.42 -10.98
N GLY A 104 -3.02 -18.33 -10.28
CA GLY A 104 -3.08 -18.27 -8.83
C GLY A 104 -4.17 -19.17 -8.25
N ALA A 105 -5.37 -19.17 -8.83
CA ALA A 105 -6.46 -20.08 -8.42
C ALA A 105 -6.08 -21.55 -8.63
N PHE A 106 -5.43 -21.87 -9.75
CA PHE A 106 -4.89 -23.21 -10.00
C PHE A 106 -3.82 -23.61 -8.97
N ALA A 107 -2.86 -22.72 -8.68
CA ALA A 107 -1.83 -22.96 -7.67
C ALA A 107 -2.40 -23.09 -6.26
N ALA A 108 -3.45 -22.33 -5.92
CA ALA A 108 -4.19 -22.49 -4.68
C ALA A 108 -4.81 -23.89 -4.58
N GLY A 109 -5.43 -24.37 -5.67
CA GLY A 109 -5.91 -25.75 -5.77
C GLY A 109 -4.79 -26.77 -5.53
N LEU A 110 -3.61 -26.58 -6.11
CA LEU A 110 -2.44 -27.45 -5.89
C LEU A 110 -2.01 -27.48 -4.41
N VAL A 111 -1.97 -26.32 -3.73
CA VAL A 111 -1.58 -26.26 -2.31
C VAL A 111 -2.63 -26.91 -1.41
N VAL A 112 -3.91 -26.63 -1.66
CA VAL A 112 -5.02 -27.18 -0.87
C VAL A 112 -5.07 -28.70 -1.02
N ALA A 113 -4.98 -29.21 -2.25
CA ALA A 113 -5.03 -30.63 -2.57
C ALA A 113 -3.73 -31.38 -2.25
N ALA A 114 -2.60 -30.68 -2.08
CA ALA A 114 -1.34 -31.32 -1.75
C ALA A 114 -1.43 -31.96 -0.35
N PRO A 115 -1.24 -33.28 -0.24
CA PRO A 115 -1.10 -33.92 1.06
C PRO A 115 0.20 -33.41 1.69
N ILE A 116 0.15 -33.07 2.97
CA ILE A 116 1.37 -32.80 3.73
C ILE A 116 2.12 -34.13 3.88
N ALA A 117 3.30 -34.19 3.27
CA ALA A 117 4.05 -35.42 3.16
C ALA A 117 4.49 -35.90 4.56
N VAL A 118 3.89 -37.00 5.02
CA VAL A 118 4.53 -37.83 6.04
C VAL A 118 5.80 -38.40 5.40
N PRO A 119 7.01 -38.20 5.95
CA PRO A 119 8.25 -38.64 5.31
C PRO A 119 8.17 -40.13 4.94
N VAL A 120 8.68 -40.52 3.77
CA VAL A 120 8.64 -41.94 3.31
C VAL A 120 9.26 -42.88 4.34
N ALA A 121 10.29 -42.42 5.08
CA ALA A 121 10.87 -43.15 6.20
C ALA A 121 9.85 -43.50 7.30
N VAL A 122 8.91 -42.59 7.60
CA VAL A 122 7.82 -42.79 8.54
C VAL A 122 6.76 -43.74 7.94
N GLN A 123 6.48 -43.67 6.64
CA GLN A 123 5.56 -44.61 5.98
C GLN A 123 6.09 -46.05 5.97
N VAL A 124 7.41 -46.22 5.85
CA VAL A 124 8.09 -47.51 5.99
C VAL A 124 8.12 -47.95 7.45
N ALA A 125 8.36 -47.04 8.39
CA ALA A 125 8.39 -47.32 9.82
C ALA A 125 7.00 -47.63 10.43
N VAL A 126 5.90 -47.11 9.87
CA VAL A 126 4.51 -47.46 10.26
C VAL A 126 4.19 -48.95 10.02
N ARG A 127 4.96 -49.65 9.17
CA ARG A 127 4.85 -51.12 9.05
C ARG A 127 5.52 -51.87 10.21
N VAL A 128 6.23 -51.19 11.11
CA VAL A 128 6.85 -51.78 12.30
C VAL A 128 5.82 -51.82 13.44
N PRO A 129 5.51 -53.01 14.02
CA PRO A 129 4.61 -53.10 15.17
C PRO A 129 5.13 -52.26 16.35
N GLY A 130 4.29 -51.38 16.90
CA GLY A 130 4.63 -50.50 18.03
C GLY A 130 5.27 -49.16 17.66
N PHE A 131 5.45 -48.86 16.37
CA PHE A 131 5.91 -47.55 15.91
C PHE A 131 4.78 -46.51 15.99
N VAL A 132 4.98 -45.46 16.80
CA VAL A 132 4.15 -44.27 16.79
C VAL A 132 4.82 -43.26 15.85
N PRO A 133 4.20 -42.92 14.70
CA PRO A 133 4.78 -41.95 13.79
C PRO A 133 4.91 -40.58 14.48
N PRO A 134 6.05 -39.89 14.34
CA PRO A 134 6.15 -38.51 14.79
C PRO A 134 5.12 -37.65 14.03
N PRO A 135 4.66 -36.53 14.62
CA PRO A 135 3.73 -35.63 13.95
C PRO A 135 4.32 -35.17 12.61
N ALA A 136 3.47 -35.09 11.57
CA ALA A 136 3.89 -34.74 10.21
C ALA A 136 4.46 -33.31 10.10
N ILE A 137 4.13 -32.45 11.06
CA ILE A 137 4.68 -31.11 11.23
C ILE A 137 5.15 -31.00 12.68
N ASP A 138 6.39 -30.54 12.86
CA ASP A 138 6.89 -30.09 14.15
C ASP A 138 6.20 -28.76 14.49
N PRO A 139 5.46 -28.67 15.62
CA PRO A 139 4.75 -27.45 15.97
C PRO A 139 5.69 -26.29 16.31
N ASP A 140 6.93 -26.55 16.70
CA ASP A 140 7.86 -25.55 17.23
C ASP A 140 8.84 -25.02 16.17
N VAL A 141 8.90 -25.65 15.00
CA VAL A 141 9.83 -25.30 13.91
C VAL A 141 9.05 -24.92 12.64
N LEU A 142 9.44 -23.82 11.99
CA LEU A 142 8.88 -23.40 10.69
C LEU A 142 9.03 -24.53 9.66
N PRO A 143 7.93 -25.10 9.15
CA PRO A 143 8.04 -26.20 8.21
C PRO A 143 8.65 -25.73 6.89
N ARG A 144 9.57 -26.51 6.33
CA ARG A 144 10.13 -26.18 5.00
C ARG A 144 9.25 -26.77 3.91
N GLY A 145 8.99 -25.98 2.87
CA GLY A 145 8.19 -26.46 1.74
C GLY A 145 8.74 -27.72 1.06
N SER A 146 10.05 -27.97 1.11
CA SER A 146 10.69 -29.19 0.59
C SER A 146 10.43 -30.44 1.42
N GLU A 147 10.13 -30.27 2.71
CA GLU A 147 9.86 -31.34 3.66
C GLU A 147 8.37 -31.69 3.66
N VAL A 148 7.51 -30.68 3.44
CA VAL A 148 6.05 -30.79 3.57
C VAL A 148 5.35 -30.99 2.21
N PHE A 149 5.84 -30.37 1.13
CA PHE A 149 5.20 -30.42 -0.19
C PHE A 149 6.00 -31.18 -1.25
N GLY A 150 5.26 -31.88 -2.11
CA GLY A 150 5.75 -32.38 -3.39
C GLY A 150 6.28 -31.26 -4.30
N ALA A 151 6.83 -31.62 -5.46
CA ALA A 151 7.46 -30.66 -6.36
C ALA A 151 6.48 -29.59 -6.90
N GLY A 152 5.19 -29.93 -7.08
CA GLY A 152 4.18 -29.05 -7.69
C GLY A 152 4.04 -27.68 -7.00
N PRO A 153 3.60 -27.59 -5.73
CA PRO A 153 3.50 -26.33 -5.00
C PRO A 153 4.80 -25.53 -4.96
N ARG A 154 5.94 -26.22 -4.89
CA ARG A 154 7.27 -25.59 -4.84
C ARG A 154 7.67 -24.94 -6.15
N ILE A 155 7.45 -25.63 -7.27
CA ILE A 155 7.71 -25.09 -8.60
C ILE A 155 6.78 -23.89 -8.84
N ALA A 156 5.50 -24.00 -8.48
CA ALA A 156 4.56 -22.91 -8.59
C ALA A 156 5.04 -21.66 -7.81
N ALA A 157 5.46 -21.82 -6.55
CA ALA A 157 5.99 -20.73 -5.75
C ALA A 157 7.25 -20.11 -6.38
N ALA A 158 8.22 -20.93 -6.78
CA ALA A 158 9.48 -20.48 -7.35
C ALA A 158 9.28 -19.70 -8.66
N VAL A 159 8.45 -20.20 -9.56
CA VAL A 159 8.16 -19.55 -10.85
C VAL A 159 7.35 -18.27 -10.63
N ALA A 160 6.28 -18.33 -9.83
CA ALA A 160 5.41 -17.19 -9.58
C ALA A 160 6.19 -16.03 -8.93
N SER A 161 6.91 -16.30 -7.84
CA SER A 161 7.68 -15.28 -7.13
C SER A 161 8.93 -14.84 -7.89
N GLY A 162 9.62 -15.75 -8.57
CA GLY A 162 10.82 -15.41 -9.35
C GLY A 162 10.52 -14.45 -10.50
N VAL A 163 9.53 -14.77 -11.33
CA VAL A 163 9.13 -13.91 -12.46
C VAL A 163 8.60 -12.57 -11.94
N ALA A 164 7.73 -12.59 -10.94
CA ALA A 164 7.15 -11.37 -10.38
C ALA A 164 8.21 -10.46 -9.74
N SER A 165 9.19 -11.02 -9.02
CA SER A 165 10.29 -10.26 -8.42
C SER A 165 11.12 -9.52 -9.48
N ILE A 166 11.42 -10.16 -10.61
CA ILE A 166 12.12 -9.51 -11.74
C ILE A 166 11.33 -8.31 -12.24
N VAL A 167 10.01 -8.44 -12.40
CA VAL A 167 9.14 -7.34 -12.86
C VAL A 167 9.14 -6.17 -11.86
N ILE A 168 9.07 -6.46 -10.56
CA ILE A 168 9.03 -5.44 -9.50
C ILE A 168 10.37 -4.71 -9.41
N VAL A 169 11.47 -5.45 -9.24
CA VAL A 169 12.81 -4.88 -9.09
C VAL A 169 13.21 -4.14 -10.37
N GLY A 170 13.01 -4.76 -11.54
CA GLY A 170 13.30 -4.14 -12.83
C GLY A 170 12.47 -2.88 -13.08
N GLY A 171 11.16 -2.94 -12.86
CA GLY A 171 10.26 -1.80 -13.03
C GLY A 171 10.59 -0.63 -12.10
N ALA A 172 10.90 -0.93 -10.83
CA ALA A 172 11.30 0.07 -9.84
C ALA A 172 12.66 0.71 -10.21
N LEU A 173 13.69 -0.07 -10.56
CA LEU A 173 15.01 0.46 -10.90
C LEU A 173 15.00 1.29 -12.18
N VAL A 174 14.28 0.86 -13.22
CA VAL A 174 14.12 1.63 -14.46
C VAL A 174 13.39 2.95 -14.18
N SER A 175 12.34 2.92 -13.35
CA SER A 175 11.61 4.12 -12.94
C SER A 175 12.50 5.08 -12.15
N ALA A 176 13.26 4.58 -11.18
CA ALA A 176 14.22 5.37 -10.40
C ALA A 176 15.26 6.04 -11.29
N TRP A 177 15.84 5.31 -12.24
CA TRP A 177 16.85 5.85 -13.16
C TRP A 177 16.29 6.94 -14.09
N ARG A 178 15.08 6.74 -14.63
CA ARG A 178 14.40 7.75 -15.47
C ARG A 178 14.11 9.03 -14.66
N LEU A 179 13.58 8.88 -13.45
CA LEU A 179 13.28 10.01 -12.54
C LEU A 179 14.54 10.74 -12.08
N ALA A 180 15.61 10.02 -11.76
CA ALA A 180 16.89 10.62 -11.36
C ALA A 180 17.54 11.41 -12.50
N ARG A 181 17.50 10.90 -13.74
CA ARG A 181 17.98 11.63 -14.92
C ARG A 181 17.16 12.90 -15.16
N ALA A 182 15.84 12.81 -15.07
CA ALA A 182 14.95 13.96 -15.21
C ALA A 182 15.18 15.01 -14.12
N HIS A 183 15.37 14.59 -12.86
CA HIS A 183 15.67 15.49 -11.76
C HIS A 183 17.00 16.23 -11.97
N ARG A 184 18.06 15.51 -12.40
CA ARG A 184 19.37 16.12 -12.69
C ARG A 184 19.32 17.14 -13.82
N ALA A 185 18.57 16.85 -14.89
CA ALA A 185 18.38 17.80 -16.00
C ALA A 185 17.62 19.06 -15.53
N ALA A 186 16.58 18.89 -14.71
CA ALA A 186 15.84 20.00 -14.13
C ALA A 186 16.69 20.86 -13.19
N THR A 187 17.58 20.27 -12.39
CA THR A 187 18.51 21.01 -11.51
C THR A 187 19.65 21.71 -12.24
N ARG A 188 20.00 21.23 -13.44
CA ARG A 188 21.06 21.85 -14.29
C ARG A 188 20.57 23.03 -15.11
N GLY A 189 19.26 23.29 -15.12
CA GLY A 189 18.68 24.37 -15.93
C GLY A 189 18.45 23.99 -17.40
N ASP A 190 18.69 22.73 -17.79
CA ASP A 190 18.57 22.25 -19.16
C ASP A 190 17.10 21.97 -19.58
N ALA A 191 16.17 22.00 -18.63
CA ALA A 191 14.77 21.65 -18.86
C ALA A 191 13.87 22.90 -18.97
N ALA A 192 13.10 22.98 -20.06
CA ALA A 192 12.05 23.99 -20.23
C ALA A 192 11.04 23.94 -19.05
N PRO A 193 10.52 25.09 -18.60
CA PRO A 193 9.64 25.15 -17.44
C PRO A 193 8.31 24.43 -17.72
N ALA A 194 8.19 23.18 -17.24
CA ALA A 194 6.92 22.49 -17.19
C ALA A 194 5.95 23.30 -16.31
N ARG A 195 4.75 23.58 -16.83
CA ARG A 195 3.68 24.33 -16.15
C ARG A 195 3.47 23.78 -14.74
N ARG A 196 3.97 24.51 -13.73
CA ARG A 196 3.76 24.23 -12.30
C ARG A 196 2.29 24.48 -11.99
N GLY A 197 1.51 23.41 -11.96
CA GLY A 197 0.07 23.48 -11.73
C GLY A 197 -0.49 22.22 -11.09
N SER A 198 0.22 21.63 -10.13
CA SER A 198 -0.35 20.78 -9.07
C SER A 198 0.78 20.49 -8.07
N ALA A 199 0.46 20.28 -6.79
CA ALA A 199 1.44 19.94 -5.77
C ALA A 199 2.00 18.50 -5.98
N SER A 200 2.77 18.30 -7.04
CA SER A 200 3.36 17.02 -7.39
C SER A 200 4.59 16.77 -6.52
N VAL A 201 4.67 15.58 -5.90
CA VAL A 201 5.87 15.10 -5.21
C VAL A 201 7.11 15.26 -6.10
N SER A 202 8.24 15.68 -5.52
CA SER A 202 9.45 15.96 -6.30
C SER A 202 10.00 14.70 -6.99
N LEU A 203 10.54 14.87 -8.20
CA LEU A 203 11.11 13.77 -8.99
C LEU A 203 12.21 13.00 -8.24
N GLY A 204 13.05 13.72 -7.49
CA GLY A 204 14.08 13.12 -6.63
C GLY A 204 13.49 12.22 -5.54
N ARG A 205 12.42 12.67 -4.86
CA ARG A 205 11.72 11.84 -3.86
C ARG A 205 11.11 10.59 -4.48
N LEU A 206 10.50 10.70 -5.67
CA LEU A 206 9.95 9.54 -6.38
C LEU A 206 11.05 8.56 -6.81
N ALA A 207 12.24 9.05 -7.18
CA ALA A 207 13.37 8.19 -7.50
C ALA A 207 13.84 7.40 -6.25
N VAL A 208 13.99 8.07 -5.11
CA VAL A 208 14.34 7.44 -3.83
C VAL A 208 13.29 6.42 -3.41
N ALA A 209 12.01 6.75 -3.54
CA ALA A 209 10.90 5.84 -3.25
C ALA A 209 11.02 4.52 -4.04
N ASN A 210 11.30 4.60 -5.34
CA ASN A 210 11.48 3.41 -6.18
C ASN A 210 12.71 2.59 -5.78
N VAL A 211 13.82 3.23 -5.39
CA VAL A 211 15.00 2.52 -4.88
C VAL A 211 14.67 1.77 -3.59
N LEU A 212 13.96 2.40 -2.66
CA LEU A 212 13.53 1.75 -1.42
C LEU A 212 12.60 0.57 -1.69
N ILE A 213 11.65 0.69 -2.63
CA ILE A 213 10.79 -0.42 -3.03
C ILE A 213 11.62 -1.59 -3.58
N ALA A 214 12.60 -1.31 -4.45
CA ALA A 214 13.48 -2.34 -4.99
C ALA A 214 14.31 -3.02 -3.89
N LEU A 215 14.94 -2.24 -3.01
CA LEU A 215 15.75 -2.75 -1.89
C LEU A 215 14.91 -3.59 -0.93
N GLY A 216 13.75 -3.10 -0.52
CA GLY A 216 12.85 -3.84 0.37
C GLY A 216 12.36 -5.14 -0.26
N THR A 217 12.10 -5.16 -1.58
CA THR A 217 11.73 -6.39 -2.32
C THR A 217 12.88 -7.41 -2.31
N LEU A 218 14.13 -6.96 -2.49
CA LEU A 218 15.31 -7.83 -2.40
C LEU A 218 15.51 -8.39 -0.99
N VAL A 219 15.28 -7.57 0.05
CA VAL A 219 15.32 -8.01 1.45
C VAL A 219 14.28 -9.10 1.71
N LEU A 220 13.03 -8.90 1.27
CA LEU A 220 11.98 -9.93 1.38
C LEU A 220 12.35 -11.22 0.66
N GLY A 221 12.96 -11.13 -0.53
CA GLY A 221 13.42 -12.30 -1.30
C GLY A 221 14.59 -13.04 -0.64
N ALA A 222 15.49 -12.34 0.05
CA ALA A 222 16.64 -12.92 0.74
C ALA A 222 16.28 -13.68 2.03
N GLY A 223 15.08 -13.45 2.58
CA GLY A 223 14.60 -14.13 3.77
C GLY A 223 14.62 -15.66 3.67
N GLY A 224 14.30 -16.20 2.49
CA GLY A 224 14.26 -17.64 2.26
C GLY A 224 15.63 -18.31 2.05
N THR A 225 16.70 -17.52 1.87
CA THR A 225 18.06 -18.03 1.58
C THR A 225 19.05 -17.81 2.73
N SER A 226 18.63 -17.10 3.78
CA SER A 226 19.49 -16.72 4.91
C SER A 226 19.59 -17.87 5.93
N ASN A 227 20.64 -18.70 5.81
CA ASN A 227 20.88 -19.86 6.69
C ASN A 227 22.18 -19.76 7.51
N SER A 228 22.93 -18.66 7.42
CA SER A 228 24.35 -18.65 7.78
C SER A 228 24.73 -17.84 9.03
N VAL A 229 23.81 -17.06 9.63
CA VAL A 229 24.15 -16.15 10.77
C VAL A 229 23.09 -16.12 11.89
N LEU A 230 21.85 -16.47 11.60
CA LEU A 230 20.72 -16.49 12.53
C LEU A 230 20.02 -17.84 12.45
N ASP A 231 19.19 -18.17 13.46
CA ASP A 231 18.20 -19.22 13.30
C ASP A 231 17.34 -18.94 12.05
N ALA A 232 17.02 -19.98 11.28
CA ALA A 232 16.34 -19.82 9.99
C ALA A 232 14.97 -19.11 10.13
N MET A 233 14.27 -19.31 11.25
CA MET A 233 12.99 -18.65 11.53
C MET A 233 13.17 -17.18 11.85
N ASP A 234 14.16 -16.85 12.68
CA ASP A 234 14.46 -15.48 13.07
C ASP A 234 14.96 -14.68 11.85
N ALA A 235 15.86 -15.24 11.04
CA ALA A 235 16.34 -14.62 9.81
C ALA A 235 15.20 -14.27 8.86
N PHE A 236 14.29 -15.23 8.65
CA PHE A 236 13.11 -15.04 7.82
C PHE A 236 12.19 -13.97 8.38
N ALA A 237 11.85 -14.02 9.67
CA ALA A 237 10.96 -13.03 10.30
C ALA A 237 11.55 -11.62 10.31
N VAL A 238 12.86 -11.47 10.57
CA VAL A 238 13.58 -10.19 10.47
C VAL A 238 13.48 -9.64 9.05
N SER A 239 13.74 -10.46 8.03
CA SER A 239 13.66 -10.02 6.64
C SER A 239 12.27 -9.53 6.24
N LEU A 240 11.20 -10.16 6.77
CA LEU A 240 9.82 -9.74 6.52
C LEU A 240 9.55 -8.35 7.09
N VAL A 241 9.87 -8.13 8.36
CA VAL A 241 9.66 -6.84 9.05
C VAL A 241 10.47 -5.74 8.38
N VAL A 242 11.77 -5.97 8.17
CA VAL A 242 12.66 -4.98 7.57
C VAL A 242 12.24 -4.69 6.13
N GLY A 243 11.97 -5.73 5.34
CA GLY A 243 11.57 -5.61 3.96
C GLY A 243 10.27 -4.81 3.81
N ILE A 244 9.21 -5.16 4.54
CA ILE A 244 7.93 -4.43 4.45
C ILE A 244 8.06 -2.99 4.98
N ALA A 245 8.83 -2.76 6.04
CA ALA A 245 9.08 -1.41 6.56
C ALA A 245 9.79 -0.51 5.54
N VAL A 246 10.80 -1.04 4.84
CA VAL A 246 11.54 -0.31 3.80
C VAL A 246 10.63 0.03 2.62
N ILE A 247 9.82 -0.94 2.14
CA ILE A 247 8.85 -0.69 1.06
C ILE A 247 7.82 0.35 1.50
N PHE A 248 7.28 0.22 2.71
CA PHE A 248 6.27 1.15 3.22
C PHE A 248 6.83 2.57 3.38
N GLY A 249 8.06 2.71 3.89
CA GLY A 249 8.77 4.00 3.92
C GLY A 249 8.91 4.62 2.52
N GLY A 250 9.29 3.80 1.52
CA GLY A 250 9.30 4.19 0.11
C GLY A 250 7.93 4.67 -0.39
N PHE A 251 6.85 3.98 -0.02
CA PHE A 251 5.49 4.39 -0.35
C PHE A 251 5.10 5.72 0.32
N LEU A 252 5.41 5.92 1.60
CA LEU A 252 5.11 7.16 2.32
C LEU A 252 5.83 8.36 1.70
N LEU A 253 7.03 8.17 1.15
CA LEU A 253 7.76 9.20 0.38
C LEU A 253 6.99 9.66 -0.87
N THR A 254 6.05 8.86 -1.38
CA THR A 254 5.17 9.23 -2.50
C THR A 254 3.93 10.03 -2.10
N ASN A 255 3.72 10.27 -0.80
CA ASN A 255 2.65 11.14 -0.32
C ASN A 255 3.08 12.61 -0.40
N GLY A 256 2.25 13.43 -1.06
CA GLY A 256 2.38 14.89 -1.08
C GLY A 256 1.71 15.53 0.14
N PRO A 257 2.09 16.76 0.54
CA PRO A 257 1.33 17.49 1.55
C PRO A 257 -0.12 17.67 1.09
N ARG A 258 -1.10 17.16 1.84
CA ARG A 258 -2.53 17.50 1.64
C ARG A 258 -2.65 19.02 1.83
N ARG A 259 -3.18 19.76 0.85
CA ARG A 259 -3.44 21.20 1.04
C ARG A 259 -4.59 21.33 2.03
N LEU A 260 -4.34 21.96 3.18
CA LEU A 260 -5.39 22.39 4.11
C LEU A 260 -6.40 23.36 3.48
N ALA A 261 -6.11 23.89 2.29
CA ALA A 261 -6.99 24.77 1.52
C ALA A 261 -8.18 24.05 0.85
N ASP A 262 -8.14 22.72 0.70
CA ASP A 262 -9.26 21.96 0.11
C ASP A 262 -10.36 21.63 1.14
N VAL A 263 -10.09 21.88 2.43
CA VAL A 263 -11.13 21.92 3.46
C VAL A 263 -11.70 23.33 3.43
N ALA A 264 -12.78 23.53 2.66
CA ALA A 264 -13.54 24.77 2.74
C ALA A 264 -13.88 25.02 4.22
N PRO A 265 -13.53 26.18 4.79
CA PRO A 265 -13.91 26.48 6.15
C PRO A 265 -15.44 26.36 6.27
N TRP A 266 -15.90 25.64 7.30
CA TRP A 266 -17.32 25.49 7.61
C TRP A 266 -17.97 26.81 8.03
N TYR A 267 -17.15 27.84 8.31
CA TYR A 267 -17.62 29.20 8.50
C TYR A 267 -17.73 29.91 7.15
N PRO A 268 -18.82 30.65 6.90
CA PRO A 268 -18.92 31.49 5.72
C PRO A 268 -17.73 32.46 5.72
N THR A 269 -16.99 32.51 4.61
CA THR A 269 -15.99 33.53 4.37
C THR A 269 -16.69 34.87 4.50
N LEU A 270 -16.40 35.64 5.55
CA LEU A 270 -16.89 37.01 5.66
C LEU A 270 -16.29 37.76 4.47
N VAL A 271 -17.13 38.04 3.47
CA VAL A 271 -16.80 38.95 2.38
C VAL A 271 -16.52 40.28 3.05
N ALA A 272 -15.26 40.71 3.05
CA ALA A 272 -14.92 42.06 3.48
C ALA A 272 -15.76 43.02 2.64
N PRO A 273 -16.53 43.94 3.25
CA PRO A 273 -17.36 44.86 2.49
C PRO A 273 -16.43 45.67 1.59
N THR A 274 -16.58 45.52 0.27
CA THR A 274 -15.96 46.36 -0.74
C THR A 274 -16.63 47.73 -0.72
N GLY A 275 -16.42 48.47 0.36
CA GLY A 275 -16.74 49.88 0.46
C GLY A 275 -15.50 50.68 0.12
N SER A 276 -15.40 51.13 -1.13
CA SER A 276 -14.47 52.20 -1.50
C SER A 276 -15.00 53.52 -0.93
N THR A 277 -14.84 53.73 0.37
CA THR A 277 -14.85 55.09 0.91
C THR A 277 -13.49 55.70 0.63
N HIS A 278 -13.45 56.60 -0.34
CA HIS A 278 -12.41 57.61 -0.43
C HIS A 278 -12.36 58.36 0.90
N VAL A 279 -11.47 57.95 1.80
CA VAL A 279 -11.05 58.76 2.93
C VAL A 279 -10.00 59.71 2.36
N GLY A 280 -10.42 60.95 2.12
CA GLY A 280 -9.52 62.04 1.79
C GLY A 280 -8.43 62.15 2.85
N ALA A 281 -7.22 62.44 2.40
CA ALA A 281 -6.10 62.79 3.26
C ALA A 281 -6.53 63.95 4.18
N ALA A 282 -6.68 63.65 5.48
CA ALA A 282 -6.83 64.65 6.51
C ALA A 282 -5.60 64.54 7.42
N ASP A 283 -4.88 65.66 7.50
CA ASP A 283 -3.70 65.90 8.31
C ASP A 283 -3.84 65.32 9.72
N THR A 284 -2.99 64.36 10.07
CA THR A 284 -2.76 63.99 11.46
C THR A 284 -1.84 65.01 12.10
N SER A 285 -2.38 66.18 12.44
CA SER A 285 -1.89 66.96 13.56
C SER A 285 -2.65 66.50 14.80
N CYS A 286 -1.91 65.96 15.77
CA CYS A 286 -2.42 65.52 17.05
C CYS A 286 -2.58 66.73 17.97
N PRO A 287 -3.75 66.92 18.61
CA PRO A 287 -3.75 67.46 19.95
C PRO A 287 -4.59 66.62 20.94
N ASP A 288 -3.90 66.24 22.01
CA ASP A 288 -4.29 66.23 23.42
C ASP A 288 -5.80 66.20 23.80
N ARG A 289 -6.19 65.04 24.35
CA ARG A 289 -6.95 64.82 25.60
C ARG A 289 -7.97 65.90 26.05
N ALA A 290 -9.27 65.60 25.92
CA ALA A 290 -10.28 66.01 26.91
C ALA A 290 -11.57 65.14 26.82
N ASP A 291 -12.02 64.69 27.99
CA ASP A 291 -13.31 64.07 28.29
C ASP A 291 -14.53 64.88 27.78
N VAL A 292 -15.51 64.23 27.12
CA VAL A 292 -16.96 64.52 27.28
C VAL A 292 -17.81 63.25 26.97
N ARG A 293 -18.85 63.07 27.79
CA ARG A 293 -19.83 61.97 28.01
C ARG A 293 -20.70 61.48 26.84
N PRO A 294 -21.42 60.33 27.00
CA PRO A 294 -22.26 59.72 25.97
C PRO A 294 -23.72 60.21 25.97
N THR A 295 -24.26 60.42 24.77
CA THR A 295 -25.69 60.49 24.42
C THR A 295 -25.75 59.89 23.00
N GLY A 296 -26.53 58.91 22.59
CA GLY A 296 -27.88 58.49 22.95
C GLY A 296 -28.62 58.26 21.62
N THR A 297 -29.23 57.07 21.47
CA THR A 297 -30.36 56.70 20.58
C THR A 297 -30.20 56.45 19.07
N GLU A 298 -31.08 55.52 18.63
CA GLU A 298 -31.47 55.05 17.28
C GLU A 298 -30.60 53.92 16.67
N GLY A 299 -31.10 52.72 16.35
CA GLY A 299 -32.47 52.25 16.10
C GLY A 299 -32.60 51.90 14.61
N GLY A 300 -32.46 50.63 14.22
CA GLY A 300 -32.60 50.23 12.82
C GLY A 300 -32.52 48.71 12.58
N VAL A 301 -33.68 48.07 12.53
CA VAL A 301 -33.92 46.66 12.19
C VAL A 301 -33.60 46.41 10.71
N VAL A 302 -32.93 45.30 10.39
CA VAL A 302 -32.83 44.79 9.00
C VAL A 302 -33.40 43.38 8.93
N GLN A 303 -34.30 43.23 7.95
CA GLN A 303 -35.24 42.16 7.68
C GLN A 303 -34.58 40.99 6.94
N LEU A 304 -34.84 39.76 7.37
CA LEU A 304 -34.40 38.51 6.71
C LEU A 304 -35.36 38.16 5.56
N ASP A 305 -34.87 38.14 4.33
CA ASP A 305 -35.59 37.66 3.14
C ASP A 305 -35.26 36.18 2.91
N ASP A 306 -36.27 35.32 3.04
CA ASP A 306 -36.18 33.86 2.96
C ASP A 306 -36.62 33.40 1.56
N ARG A 307 -35.65 33.17 0.66
CA ARG A 307 -35.92 32.55 -0.65
C ARG A 307 -35.15 31.24 -0.81
N ARG A 308 -35.87 30.13 -0.62
CA ARG A 308 -35.46 28.81 -1.09
C ARG A 308 -35.48 28.73 -2.63
N PRO A 309 -34.51 28.07 -3.28
CA PRO A 309 -34.61 27.75 -4.70
C PRO A 309 -35.44 26.47 -4.94
N ARG A 310 -36.37 26.54 -5.91
CA ARG A 310 -37.17 25.43 -6.43
C ARG A 310 -36.34 24.57 -7.41
N SER A 311 -36.54 23.27 -7.31
CA SER A 311 -36.07 22.22 -8.22
C SER A 311 -36.66 22.38 -9.62
N ALA A 312 -35.84 22.24 -10.66
CA ALA A 312 -36.26 22.15 -12.05
C ALA A 312 -36.05 20.71 -12.56
N ALA A 313 -37.15 19.97 -12.63
CA ALA A 313 -37.36 18.86 -13.53
C ALA A 313 -38.54 19.22 -14.44
N ASP A 314 -38.55 18.66 -15.65
CA ASP A 314 -39.52 18.78 -16.75
C ASP A 314 -39.45 19.99 -17.70
N THR A 315 -39.00 19.68 -18.92
CA THR A 315 -39.46 20.07 -20.28
C THR A 315 -38.27 19.84 -21.23
N ALA A 316 -38.33 19.18 -22.39
CA ALA A 316 -39.40 18.64 -23.20
C ALA A 316 -38.78 17.60 -24.16
N GLY A 317 -39.55 16.60 -24.58
CA GLY A 317 -39.31 15.90 -25.84
C GLY A 317 -40.01 16.64 -26.99
N LEU A 318 -39.49 16.50 -28.22
CA LEU A 318 -40.22 16.25 -29.47
C LEU A 318 -39.29 16.45 -30.71
N GLU A 319 -39.31 15.41 -31.56
CA GLU A 319 -39.33 15.42 -33.03
C GLU A 319 -38.06 15.63 -33.90
N ASP A 320 -37.80 14.54 -34.65
CA ASP A 320 -37.53 14.39 -36.09
C ASP A 320 -36.24 14.91 -36.75
N ALA A 321 -35.36 13.96 -37.12
CA ALA A 321 -34.97 13.59 -38.51
C ALA A 321 -33.82 12.57 -38.52
#